data_AF-A0A950VST3-F1
#
_entry.id   AF-A0A950VST3-F1
#
_cell.length_a   1.000
_cell.length_b   1.000
_cell.length_c   1.000
_cell.angle_alpha   90.00
_cell.angle_beta   90.00
_cell.angle_gamma   90.00
#
_symmetry.space_group_name_H-M   'P 1'
#
loop_
_entity.id
_entity.type
_entity.pdbx_description
1 polymer ?
#
loop_
_entity_poly.entity_id
_entity_poly.type
_entity_poly.pdbx_seq_one_letter_code
_entity_poly.pdbx_strand_id
1 'polypeptide(L)'
;MIHQPEKYHDNIRLREITRFARGLRAALYDTECERRGPVHYYFDADVVIKVILGFLQFEDNSGEARDVGEGRDPREYLVQALLSLGMLGKIRILRPHALEIDEKLRYKLDYRTAMTKGLLATQTRAFVDQWGLKEALTRLEHIKASSTSQDQKRRAILETLRRRGPRTFVAMALIRGGTWKTRLRQLWDRKMLVFEGSSPDVRVLVKTHELDEILGAITHHRGSEHDLNNLRDAAVLTAVSLMLRQGQQVRFYTDTKAIRDVVSSNAVVRDLLTEWPSPTGGVQHATTIICDTDYFLIRSNFSALSFTDPVTDGVVAREDLQWLSDELGGILDAQPDEAIRIAARIRWGGRYLSEIIRQLNTLGFLRNVLSQAGPDVIATDVDDWVRLWEYVEGLRGDDMLAGEIRDVKTALGEYVAQMREWVADYHELQRGAHELYSRSNPALNPDPMRDLGMIRWNVTLSPSESDTVRVLIKQLMGSDEDTRSQAALTLAAMVEDAPGAERNVIQVVSLLWTLNMFALTVRVLRAHIDTLRGEHRDIPAGILILHAAAMLRGGMPESPYGVHKLVQEAVVAATGAQASEPGIMVGSGLFTTMRHSGYKR
;
A
#
# COMPACT_ATOMS: atom_id res chain seq x y z
N MET A 1 20.24 -58.00 16.83
CA MET A 1 20.72 -56.76 16.18
C MET A 1 19.60 -55.74 16.25
N ILE A 2 19.76 -54.76 17.14
CA ILE A 2 18.88 -53.60 17.23
C ILE A 2 19.20 -52.74 16.00
N HIS A 3 18.23 -52.55 15.10
CA HIS A 3 18.35 -51.54 14.05
C HIS A 3 18.55 -50.18 14.71
N GLN A 4 19.79 -49.68 14.68
CA GLN A 4 20.04 -48.27 14.92
C GLN A 4 19.35 -47.49 13.79
N PRO A 5 18.45 -46.55 14.09
CA PRO A 5 17.92 -45.66 13.06
C PRO A 5 19.09 -44.83 12.54
N GLU A 6 19.47 -45.08 11.29
CA GLU A 6 20.49 -44.33 10.56
C GLU A 6 20.13 -42.84 10.54
N LYS A 7 20.92 -42.04 11.27
CA LYS A 7 21.49 -40.71 10.94
C LYS A 7 20.79 -39.80 9.89
N TYR A 8 19.46 -39.78 9.83
CA TYR A 8 18.66 -38.81 9.09
C TYR A 8 17.79 -37.94 10.03
N HIS A 9 18.29 -37.58 11.21
CA HIS A 9 17.72 -36.44 11.94
C HIS A 9 18.29 -35.16 11.30
N ASP A 10 17.56 -34.52 10.38
CA ASP A 10 16.55 -33.49 10.66
C ASP A 10 17.15 -32.28 11.41
N ASN A 11 17.91 -31.43 10.72
CA ASN A 11 18.33 -30.14 11.28
C ASN A 11 17.24 -29.09 11.07
N ILE A 12 16.12 -29.23 11.77
CA ILE A 12 15.15 -28.15 11.91
C ILE A 12 15.65 -27.18 12.96
N ARG A 13 15.62 -25.90 12.62
CA ARG A 13 16.10 -24.83 13.50
C ARG A 13 14.99 -24.41 14.42
N LEU A 14 15.34 -24.00 15.65
CA LEU A 14 14.38 -23.42 16.60
C LEU A 14 13.52 -22.34 15.96
N ARG A 15 14.13 -21.46 15.16
CA ARG A 15 13.43 -20.40 14.41
C ARG A 15 12.32 -20.93 13.51
N GLU A 16 12.47 -22.09 12.89
CA GLU A 16 11.45 -22.68 12.01
C GLU A 16 10.27 -23.21 12.84
N ILE A 17 10.54 -23.81 14.00
CA ILE A 17 9.51 -24.25 14.94
C ILE A 17 8.73 -23.06 15.48
N THR A 18 9.43 -21.99 15.90
CA THR A 18 8.81 -20.76 16.39
C THR A 18 7.92 -20.11 15.32
N ARG A 19 8.40 -20.03 14.07
CA ARG A 19 7.61 -19.49 12.95
C ARG A 19 6.37 -20.33 12.66
N PHE A 20 6.52 -21.65 12.64
CA PHE A 20 5.40 -22.58 12.45
C PHE A 20 4.36 -22.45 13.56
N ALA A 21 4.79 -22.48 14.83
CA ALA A 21 3.90 -22.37 15.98
C ALA A 21 3.13 -21.03 15.98
N ARG A 22 3.83 -19.92 15.68
CA ARG A 22 3.21 -18.59 15.58
C ARG A 22 2.17 -18.54 14.44
N GLY A 23 2.53 -19.03 13.26
CA GLY A 23 1.62 -19.03 12.11
C GLY A 23 0.40 -19.94 12.32
N LEU A 24 0.59 -21.10 12.97
CA LEU A 24 -0.49 -22.02 13.31
C LEU A 24 -1.47 -21.41 14.32
N ARG A 25 -0.94 -20.80 15.38
CA ARG A 25 -1.75 -20.11 16.40
C ARG A 25 -2.57 -18.98 15.79
N ALA A 26 -1.96 -18.14 14.96
CA ALA A 26 -2.66 -17.05 14.28
C ALA A 26 -3.73 -17.58 13.31
N ALA A 27 -3.44 -18.64 12.54
CA ALA A 27 -4.40 -19.25 11.63
C ALA A 27 -5.60 -19.86 12.35
N LEU A 28 -5.38 -20.54 13.49
CA LEU A 28 -6.44 -21.08 14.35
C LEU A 28 -7.33 -19.97 14.93
N TYR A 29 -6.70 -18.90 15.42
CA TYR A 29 -7.42 -17.72 15.91
C TYR A 29 -8.31 -17.11 14.82
N ASP A 30 -7.76 -16.87 13.63
CA ASP A 30 -8.51 -16.24 12.54
C ASP A 30 -9.66 -17.12 12.06
N THR A 31 -9.45 -18.44 12.01
CA THR A 31 -10.52 -19.39 11.64
C THR A 31 -11.63 -19.41 12.71
N GLU A 32 -11.34 -19.08 13.97
CA GLU A 32 -12.37 -18.86 14.99
C GLU A 32 -13.10 -17.54 14.78
N CYS A 33 -12.37 -16.46 14.52
CA CYS A 33 -12.96 -15.15 14.25
C CYS A 33 -13.87 -15.18 13.02
N GLU A 34 -13.46 -15.89 11.96
CA GLU A 34 -14.22 -16.08 10.72
C GLU A 34 -15.60 -16.74 10.94
N ARG A 35 -15.77 -17.53 12.02
CA ARG A 35 -17.08 -18.07 12.41
C ARG A 35 -18.03 -17.02 12.99
N ARG A 36 -17.49 -15.92 13.52
CA ARG A 36 -18.25 -14.83 14.17
C ARG A 36 -18.48 -13.65 13.23
N GLY A 37 -17.58 -13.44 12.28
CA GLY A 37 -17.66 -12.37 11.31
C GLY A 37 -16.49 -12.38 10.34
N PRO A 38 -16.51 -11.54 9.29
CA PRO A 38 -15.45 -11.52 8.29
C PRO A 38 -14.12 -11.02 8.88
N VAL A 39 -13.03 -11.72 8.58
CA VAL A 39 -11.66 -11.21 8.78
C VAL A 39 -11.19 -10.58 7.47
N HIS A 40 -10.73 -9.33 7.53
CA HIS A 40 -10.29 -8.55 6.38
C HIS A 40 -8.77 -8.58 6.23
N TYR A 41 -8.28 -9.16 5.14
CA TYR A 41 -6.86 -9.24 4.82
C TYR A 41 -6.44 -8.10 3.92
N TYR A 42 -5.60 -7.21 4.45
CA TYR A 42 -4.96 -6.10 3.73
C TYR A 42 -3.54 -6.46 3.34
N PHE A 43 -3.13 -5.95 2.18
CA PHE A 43 -1.86 -6.30 1.57
C PHE A 43 -0.98 -5.08 1.35
N ASP A 44 0.30 -5.25 1.64
CA ASP A 44 1.37 -4.32 1.26
C ASP A 44 1.40 -4.12 -0.26
N ALA A 45 1.60 -2.87 -0.71
CA ALA A 45 1.73 -2.52 -2.12
C ALA A 45 2.77 -3.39 -2.82
N ASP A 46 3.92 -3.62 -2.17
CA ASP A 46 5.02 -4.39 -2.77
C ASP A 46 4.66 -5.84 -3.05
N VAL A 47 3.81 -6.45 -2.23
CA VAL A 47 3.29 -7.81 -2.47
C VAL A 47 2.36 -7.79 -3.67
N VAL A 48 1.40 -6.87 -3.70
CA VAL A 48 0.39 -6.80 -4.77
C VAL A 48 1.05 -6.49 -6.10
N ILE A 49 2.02 -5.59 -6.15
CA ILE A 49 2.74 -5.24 -7.38
C ILE A 49 3.44 -6.46 -7.95
N LYS A 50 4.09 -7.30 -7.13
CA LYS A 50 4.69 -8.57 -7.57
C LYS A 50 3.63 -9.54 -8.11
N VAL A 51 2.47 -9.63 -7.45
CA VAL A 51 1.34 -10.45 -7.94
C VAL A 51 0.83 -9.96 -9.30
N ILE A 52 0.71 -8.64 -9.49
CA ILE A 52 0.29 -8.01 -10.76
C ILE A 52 1.34 -8.23 -11.86
N LEU A 53 2.62 -8.03 -11.55
CA LEU A 53 3.72 -8.19 -12.52
C LEU A 53 3.93 -9.65 -12.94
N GLY A 54 3.68 -10.62 -12.05
CA GLY A 54 3.89 -12.03 -12.35
C GLY A 54 5.37 -12.32 -12.59
N PHE A 55 5.71 -12.94 -13.72
CA PHE A 55 7.09 -13.23 -14.08
C PHE A 55 7.90 -11.97 -14.48
N LEU A 56 7.23 -10.88 -14.89
CA LEU A 56 7.90 -9.61 -15.25
C LEU A 56 8.57 -8.93 -14.05
N GLN A 57 8.41 -9.46 -12.83
CA GLN A 57 9.09 -8.98 -11.63
C GLN A 57 10.57 -9.37 -11.58
N PHE A 58 11.02 -10.33 -12.41
CA PHE A 58 12.41 -10.84 -12.43
C PHE A 58 13.31 -10.08 -13.40
N GLU A 59 12.79 -9.02 -14.01
CA GLU A 59 13.49 -8.25 -15.01
C GLU A 59 14.08 -6.98 -14.41
N ASP A 60 15.31 -6.68 -14.79
CA ASP A 60 15.81 -5.31 -14.69
C ASP A 60 15.48 -4.53 -15.97
N ASN A 61 15.54 -3.20 -15.92
CA ASN A 61 15.29 -2.32 -17.06
C ASN A 61 16.25 -2.57 -18.25
N SER A 62 17.32 -3.35 -18.05
CA SER A 62 18.26 -3.80 -19.08
C SER A 62 17.77 -5.01 -19.90
N GLY A 63 16.69 -5.68 -19.50
CA GLY A 63 16.23 -6.92 -20.13
C GLY A 63 17.06 -8.16 -19.75
N GLU A 64 18.02 -8.03 -18.82
CA GLU A 64 18.72 -9.17 -18.24
C GLU A 64 17.83 -9.85 -17.20
N ALA A 65 17.69 -11.17 -17.30
CA ALA A 65 16.99 -11.97 -16.31
C ALA A 65 17.81 -11.97 -15.01
N ARG A 66 17.23 -11.48 -13.91
CA ARG A 66 17.86 -11.66 -12.60
C ARG A 66 17.86 -13.14 -12.23
N ASP A 67 18.91 -13.57 -11.55
CA ASP A 67 18.96 -14.95 -11.09
C ASP A 67 17.85 -15.20 -10.06
N VAL A 68 16.99 -16.17 -10.35
CA VAL A 68 15.91 -16.62 -9.49
C VAL A 68 16.56 -17.34 -8.31
N GLY A 69 16.97 -16.58 -7.29
CA GLY A 69 17.61 -17.14 -6.11
C GLY A 69 18.44 -16.18 -5.28
N GLU A 70 18.90 -15.04 -5.83
CA GLU A 70 19.68 -14.10 -5.02
C GLU A 70 18.77 -13.30 -4.06
N GLY A 71 18.70 -13.79 -2.82
CA GLY A 71 18.21 -13.02 -1.67
C GLY A 71 16.73 -13.12 -1.33
N ARG A 72 15.91 -13.92 -2.05
CA ARG A 72 14.47 -14.08 -1.74
C ARG A 72 14.08 -15.51 -1.36
N ASP A 73 13.14 -15.62 -0.42
CA ASP A 73 12.61 -16.88 0.09
C ASP A 73 11.64 -17.50 -0.93
N PRO A 74 11.87 -18.74 -1.44
CA PRO A 74 10.96 -19.41 -2.37
C PRO A 74 9.51 -19.51 -1.89
N ARG A 75 9.30 -19.48 -0.56
CA ARG A 75 7.97 -19.48 0.05
C ARG A 75 7.15 -18.23 -0.30
N GLU A 76 7.80 -17.07 -0.46
CA GLU A 76 7.13 -15.82 -0.86
C GLU A 76 6.55 -15.95 -2.28
N TYR A 77 7.28 -16.57 -3.21
CA TYR A 77 6.75 -16.82 -4.56
C TYR A 77 5.56 -17.77 -4.55
N LEU A 78 5.52 -18.75 -3.64
CA LEU A 78 4.35 -19.60 -3.49
C LEU A 78 3.13 -18.81 -2.98
N VAL A 79 3.30 -17.94 -1.97
CA VAL A 79 2.20 -17.08 -1.51
C VAL A 79 1.70 -16.18 -2.65
N GLN A 80 2.60 -15.57 -3.42
CA GLN A 80 2.23 -14.76 -4.59
C GLN A 80 1.47 -15.57 -5.65
N ALA A 81 1.92 -16.81 -5.93
CA ALA A 81 1.25 -17.71 -6.85
C ALA A 81 -0.18 -18.03 -6.36
N LEU A 82 -0.34 -18.42 -5.10
CA LEU A 82 -1.63 -18.73 -4.49
C LEU A 82 -2.56 -17.51 -4.43
N LEU A 83 -2.03 -16.31 -4.13
CA LEU A 83 -2.79 -15.04 -4.21
C LEU A 83 -3.27 -14.78 -5.63
N SER A 84 -2.40 -14.97 -6.63
CA SER A 84 -2.75 -14.71 -8.03
C SER A 84 -3.85 -15.63 -8.55
N LEU A 85 -3.99 -16.83 -7.97
CA LEU A 85 -5.01 -17.83 -8.30
C LEU A 85 -6.26 -17.72 -7.40
N GLY A 86 -6.27 -16.82 -6.41
CA GLY A 86 -7.43 -16.59 -5.53
C GLY A 86 -7.59 -17.62 -4.42
N MET A 87 -6.54 -18.42 -4.18
CA MET A 87 -6.55 -19.50 -3.20
C MET A 87 -6.36 -19.00 -1.76
N LEU A 88 -5.95 -17.73 -1.59
CA LEU A 88 -5.75 -17.08 -0.29
C LEU A 88 -6.79 -15.97 -0.05
N GLY A 89 -7.93 -16.03 -0.75
CA GLY A 89 -9.01 -15.05 -0.65
C GLY A 89 -8.76 -13.77 -1.44
N LYS A 90 -9.42 -12.69 -1.03
CA LYS A 90 -9.39 -11.38 -1.71
C LYS A 90 -8.22 -10.53 -1.23
N ILE A 91 -7.55 -9.89 -2.18
CA ILE A 91 -6.49 -8.91 -1.98
C ILE A 91 -7.13 -7.54 -1.75
N ARG A 92 -7.24 -7.11 -0.49
CA ARG A 92 -7.72 -5.76 -0.16
C ARG A 92 -6.58 -4.78 -0.05
N ILE A 93 -6.78 -3.58 -0.57
CA ILE A 93 -5.74 -2.55 -0.63
C ILE A 93 -6.26 -1.23 -0.07
N LEU A 94 -5.52 -0.69 0.89
CA LEU A 94 -5.77 0.61 1.48
C LEU A 94 -5.25 1.74 0.56
N ARG A 95 -5.89 2.92 0.61
CA ARG A 95 -5.61 4.03 -0.31
C ARG A 95 -4.12 4.39 -0.45
N PRO A 96 -3.30 4.50 0.61
CA PRO A 96 -1.89 4.86 0.45
C PRO A 96 -1.10 3.85 -0.40
N HIS A 97 -1.34 2.55 -0.21
CA HIS A 97 -0.73 1.48 -1.02
C HIS A 97 -1.32 1.39 -2.42
N ALA A 98 -2.60 1.69 -2.59
CA ALA A 98 -3.19 1.78 -3.92
C ALA A 98 -2.57 2.92 -4.74
N LEU A 99 -2.25 4.06 -4.11
CA LEU A 99 -1.53 5.15 -4.77
C LEU A 99 -0.14 4.70 -5.24
N GLU A 100 0.59 3.98 -4.38
CA GLU A 100 1.89 3.42 -4.75
C GLU A 100 1.78 2.45 -5.94
N ILE A 101 0.75 1.59 -5.96
CA ILE A 101 0.47 0.71 -7.09
C ILE A 101 0.21 1.51 -8.36
N ASP A 102 -0.65 2.53 -8.30
CA ASP A 102 -0.95 3.40 -9.44
C ASP A 102 0.34 4.05 -9.99
N GLU A 103 1.19 4.59 -9.11
CA GLU A 103 2.46 5.19 -9.48
C GLU A 103 3.42 4.19 -10.12
N LYS A 104 3.65 3.03 -9.50
CA LYS A 104 4.58 2.03 -10.06
C LYS A 104 4.09 1.48 -11.39
N LEU A 105 2.78 1.29 -11.58
CA LEU A 105 2.23 0.75 -12.82
C LEU A 105 2.21 1.76 -13.97
N ARG A 106 2.12 3.07 -13.70
CA ARG A 106 2.14 4.12 -14.75
C ARG A 106 3.39 4.09 -15.61
N TYR A 107 4.53 3.73 -15.03
CA TYR A 107 5.82 3.69 -15.71
C TYR A 107 6.17 2.32 -16.28
N LYS A 108 5.30 1.31 -16.13
CA LYS A 108 5.55 -0.02 -16.69
C LYS A 108 5.30 -0.04 -18.19
N LEU A 109 6.14 -0.80 -18.89
CA LEU A 109 6.12 -0.92 -20.34
C LEU A 109 4.74 -1.39 -20.83
N ASP A 110 4.29 -0.79 -21.92
CA ASP A 110 3.09 -1.20 -22.63
C ASP A 110 3.48 -2.09 -23.82
N TYR A 111 3.16 -3.39 -23.73
CA TYR A 111 3.53 -4.42 -24.71
C TYR A 111 2.67 -4.40 -25.98
N ARG A 112 2.39 -3.21 -26.53
CA ARG A 112 1.51 -3.01 -27.70
C ARG A 112 2.26 -2.81 -29.02
N THR A 113 3.49 -2.32 -28.97
CA THR A 113 4.30 -2.04 -30.16
C THR A 113 5.07 -3.28 -30.61
N ALA A 114 5.45 -3.38 -31.89
CA ALA A 114 6.21 -4.53 -32.40
C ALA A 114 7.52 -4.77 -31.62
N MET A 115 8.22 -3.69 -31.26
CA MET A 115 9.45 -3.77 -30.46
C MET A 115 9.20 -4.34 -29.06
N THR A 116 8.18 -3.83 -28.36
CA THR A 116 7.86 -4.27 -27.00
C THR A 116 7.30 -5.69 -26.98
N LYS A 117 6.55 -6.08 -28.01
CA LYS A 117 6.12 -7.46 -28.25
C LYS A 117 7.29 -8.44 -28.41
N GLY A 118 8.28 -8.06 -29.23
CA GLY A 118 9.51 -8.83 -29.38
C GLY A 118 10.27 -8.98 -28.06
N LEU A 119 10.32 -7.91 -27.25
CA LEU A 119 10.90 -7.95 -25.92
C LEU A 119 10.15 -8.93 -24.99
N LEU A 120 8.82 -8.88 -24.95
CA LEU A 120 8.01 -9.82 -24.15
C LEU A 120 8.28 -11.28 -24.54
N ALA A 121 8.40 -11.56 -25.83
CA ALA A 121 8.69 -12.91 -26.29
C ALA A 121 10.08 -13.39 -25.82
N THR A 122 11.09 -12.54 -25.92
CA THR A 122 12.46 -12.82 -25.42
C THR A 122 12.46 -13.05 -23.92
N GLN A 123 11.80 -12.17 -23.17
CA GLN A 123 11.64 -12.25 -21.72
C GLN A 123 10.96 -13.55 -21.27
N THR A 124 9.87 -13.91 -21.95
CA THR A 124 9.14 -15.15 -21.67
C THR A 124 9.99 -16.39 -21.93
N ARG A 125 10.74 -16.44 -23.05
CA ARG A 125 11.64 -17.56 -23.35
C ARG A 125 12.71 -17.71 -22.27
N ALA A 126 13.37 -16.61 -21.90
CA ALA A 126 14.38 -16.61 -20.85
C ALA A 126 13.81 -17.15 -19.53
N PHE A 127 12.62 -16.70 -19.14
CA PHE A 127 11.96 -17.19 -17.93
C PHE A 127 11.58 -18.68 -18.02
N VAL A 128 11.03 -19.13 -19.15
CA VAL A 128 10.66 -20.55 -19.38
C VAL A 128 11.88 -21.46 -19.31
N ASP A 129 12.99 -21.04 -19.90
CA ASP A 129 14.25 -21.80 -19.90
C ASP A 129 14.86 -21.83 -18.49
N GLN A 130 14.95 -20.69 -17.81
CA GLN A 130 15.50 -20.58 -16.44
C GLN A 130 14.71 -21.40 -15.40
N TRP A 131 13.39 -21.52 -15.57
CA TRP A 131 12.53 -22.31 -14.69
C TRP A 131 12.24 -23.73 -15.18
N GLY A 132 12.78 -24.13 -16.34
CA GLY A 132 12.62 -25.47 -16.90
C GLY A 132 11.17 -25.83 -17.24
N LEU A 133 10.40 -24.88 -17.76
CA LEU A 133 8.94 -25.03 -17.93
C LEU A 133 8.52 -25.61 -19.28
N LYS A 134 9.43 -25.66 -20.25
CA LYS A 134 9.13 -26.05 -21.64
C LYS A 134 8.36 -27.37 -21.71
N GLU A 135 8.86 -28.41 -21.05
CA GLU A 135 8.22 -29.73 -21.08
C GLU A 135 6.84 -29.76 -20.40
N ALA A 136 6.65 -28.95 -19.35
CA ALA A 136 5.36 -28.83 -18.67
C ALA A 136 4.34 -28.08 -19.55
N LEU A 137 4.74 -26.98 -20.18
CA LEU A 137 3.91 -26.18 -21.09
C LEU A 137 3.50 -27.00 -22.32
N THR A 138 4.45 -27.66 -22.98
CA THR A 138 4.16 -28.53 -24.13
C THR A 138 3.19 -29.65 -23.75
N ARG A 139 3.35 -30.27 -22.56
CA ARG A 139 2.43 -31.33 -22.12
C ARG A 139 1.01 -30.80 -21.87
N LEU A 140 0.87 -29.62 -21.27
CA LEU A 140 -0.44 -28.99 -21.07
C LEU A 140 -1.11 -28.62 -22.39
N GLU A 141 -0.35 -28.14 -23.37
CA GLU A 141 -0.81 -27.89 -24.74
C GLU A 141 -1.37 -29.17 -25.38
N HIS A 142 -0.67 -30.30 -25.25
CA HIS A 142 -1.15 -31.60 -25.75
C HIS A 142 -2.43 -32.06 -25.04
N ILE A 143 -2.52 -31.88 -23.71
CA ILE A 143 -3.73 -32.21 -22.94
C ILE A 143 -4.91 -31.35 -23.42
N LYS A 144 -4.69 -30.05 -23.63
CA LYS A 144 -5.68 -29.10 -24.15
C LYS A 144 -6.18 -29.51 -25.54
N ALA A 145 -5.27 -29.87 -26.45
CA ALA A 145 -5.57 -30.30 -27.82
C ALA A 145 -6.24 -31.69 -27.92
N SER A 146 -6.08 -32.55 -26.91
CA SER A 146 -6.65 -33.91 -26.93
C SER A 146 -8.18 -33.91 -26.99
N SER A 147 -8.78 -34.91 -27.66
CA SER A 147 -10.24 -35.08 -27.79
C SER A 147 -10.91 -35.71 -26.56
N THR A 148 -10.27 -35.64 -25.39
CA THR A 148 -10.75 -36.28 -24.15
C THR A 148 -11.83 -35.46 -23.46
N SER A 149 -12.62 -36.12 -22.58
CA SER A 149 -13.62 -35.44 -21.75
C SER A 149 -12.99 -34.37 -20.86
N GLN A 150 -13.74 -33.30 -20.53
CA GLN A 150 -13.25 -32.21 -19.69
C GLN A 150 -12.71 -32.70 -18.33
N ASP A 151 -13.34 -33.69 -17.70
CA ASP A 151 -12.89 -34.27 -16.43
C ASP A 151 -11.58 -35.05 -16.54
N GLN A 152 -11.32 -35.67 -17.69
CA GLN A 152 -10.03 -36.32 -17.96
C GLN A 152 -8.93 -35.28 -18.18
N LYS A 153 -9.22 -34.20 -18.93
CA LYS A 153 -8.28 -33.08 -19.10
C LYS A 153 -7.90 -32.47 -17.75
N ARG A 154 -8.90 -32.15 -16.93
CA ARG A 154 -8.75 -31.63 -15.57
C ARG A 154 -7.85 -32.49 -14.70
N ARG A 155 -8.08 -33.82 -14.69
CA ARG A 155 -7.24 -34.76 -13.94
C ARG A 155 -5.80 -34.83 -14.47
N ALA A 156 -5.61 -34.81 -15.79
CA ALA A 156 -4.30 -34.84 -16.41
C ALA A 156 -3.48 -33.55 -16.15
N ILE A 157 -4.14 -32.40 -16.09
CA ILE A 157 -3.56 -31.11 -15.70
C ILE A 157 -3.02 -31.19 -14.27
N LEU A 158 -3.88 -31.59 -13.31
CA LEU A 158 -3.49 -31.70 -11.91
C LEU A 158 -2.33 -32.67 -11.73
N GLU A 159 -2.36 -33.81 -12.42
CA GLU A 159 -1.29 -34.81 -12.36
C GLU A 159 0.04 -34.27 -12.92
N THR A 160 -0.01 -33.45 -13.98
CA THR A 160 1.18 -32.80 -14.55
C THR A 160 1.83 -31.85 -13.54
N LEU A 161 1.02 -31.02 -12.87
CA LEU A 161 1.50 -30.09 -11.84
C LEU A 161 2.04 -30.84 -10.61
N ARG A 162 1.35 -31.90 -10.18
CA ARG A 162 1.78 -32.72 -9.03
C ARG A 162 3.13 -33.41 -9.26
N ARG A 163 3.40 -33.87 -10.49
CA ARG A 163 4.66 -34.58 -10.82
C ARG A 163 5.87 -33.66 -10.96
N ARG A 164 5.67 -32.43 -11.43
CA ARG A 164 6.76 -31.46 -11.69
C ARG A 164 7.21 -30.69 -10.45
N GLY A 165 6.43 -30.76 -9.38
CA GLY A 165 6.77 -30.20 -8.09
C GLY A 165 6.47 -28.70 -7.95
N PRO A 166 6.78 -28.12 -6.78
CA PRO A 166 6.29 -26.79 -6.41
C PRO A 166 6.83 -25.64 -7.25
N ARG A 167 8.10 -25.75 -7.66
CA ARG A 167 8.77 -24.75 -8.48
C ARG A 167 8.04 -24.52 -9.81
N THR A 168 7.64 -25.60 -10.49
CA THR A 168 6.90 -25.51 -11.76
C THR A 168 5.54 -24.85 -11.56
N PHE A 169 4.79 -25.24 -10.52
CA PHE A 169 3.50 -24.60 -10.24
C PHE A 169 3.62 -23.09 -10.00
N VAL A 170 4.58 -22.68 -9.18
CA VAL A 170 4.86 -21.26 -8.91
C VAL A 170 5.14 -20.52 -10.22
N ALA A 171 6.03 -21.05 -11.05
CA ALA A 171 6.40 -20.39 -12.29
C ALA A 171 5.23 -20.28 -13.28
N MET A 172 4.40 -21.32 -13.37
CA MET A 172 3.18 -21.33 -14.19
C MET A 172 2.18 -20.27 -13.71
N ALA A 173 1.97 -20.16 -12.40
CA ALA A 173 1.12 -19.12 -11.82
C ALA A 173 1.67 -17.71 -12.07
N LEU A 174 2.99 -17.52 -12.11
CA LEU A 174 3.64 -16.25 -12.43
C LEU A 174 3.55 -15.88 -13.92
N ILE A 175 3.55 -16.87 -14.82
CA ILE A 175 3.33 -16.70 -16.27
C ILE A 175 1.90 -16.30 -16.60
N ARG A 176 0.92 -16.75 -15.81
CA ARG A 176 -0.52 -16.52 -16.04
C ARG A 176 -0.82 -15.09 -16.49
N GLY A 177 -1.63 -14.93 -17.53
CA GLY A 177 -2.04 -13.62 -18.06
C GLY A 177 -0.98 -12.94 -18.95
N GLY A 178 0.29 -13.33 -18.89
CA GLY A 178 1.36 -12.91 -19.81
C GLY A 178 1.85 -11.48 -19.67
N THR A 179 0.96 -10.51 -19.51
CA THR A 179 1.31 -9.11 -19.23
C THR A 179 0.74 -8.66 -17.90
N TRP A 180 1.38 -7.66 -17.29
CA TRP A 180 0.87 -7.05 -16.05
C TRP A 180 -0.55 -6.49 -16.22
N LYS A 181 -0.90 -5.97 -17.41
CA LYS A 181 -2.23 -5.43 -17.71
C LYS A 181 -3.29 -6.53 -17.71
N THR A 182 -3.01 -7.63 -18.41
CA THR A 182 -3.93 -8.77 -18.44
C THR A 182 -4.09 -9.38 -17.06
N ARG A 183 -3.00 -9.50 -16.27
CA ARG A 183 -3.06 -9.97 -14.88
C ARG A 183 -3.90 -9.04 -14.00
N LEU A 184 -3.67 -7.74 -14.05
CA LEU A 184 -4.46 -6.76 -13.30
C LEU A 184 -5.95 -6.86 -13.63
N ARG A 185 -6.29 -6.93 -14.93
CA ARG A 185 -7.67 -7.14 -15.38
C ARG A 185 -8.25 -8.43 -14.82
N GLN A 186 -7.54 -9.55 -14.90
CA GLN A 186 -8.02 -10.83 -14.37
C GLN A 186 -8.29 -10.79 -12.87
N LEU A 187 -7.42 -10.14 -12.09
CA LEU A 187 -7.62 -9.97 -10.65
C LEU A 187 -8.87 -9.11 -10.36
N TRP A 188 -9.10 -8.09 -11.19
CA TRP A 188 -10.26 -7.21 -11.09
C TRP A 188 -11.57 -7.91 -11.48
N ASP A 189 -11.63 -8.50 -12.67
CA ASP A 189 -12.83 -9.16 -13.22
C ASP A 189 -13.28 -10.33 -12.34
N ARG A 190 -12.33 -11.05 -11.74
CA ARG A 190 -12.60 -12.14 -10.78
C ARG A 190 -12.93 -11.64 -9.36
N LYS A 191 -13.01 -10.31 -9.14
CA LYS A 191 -13.26 -9.68 -7.83
C LYS A 191 -12.27 -10.11 -6.75
N MET A 192 -11.04 -10.43 -7.16
CA MET A 192 -9.95 -10.81 -6.27
C MET A 192 -9.22 -9.59 -5.73
N LEU A 193 -9.07 -8.55 -6.56
CA LEU A 193 -8.53 -7.26 -6.14
C LEU A 193 -9.67 -6.34 -5.68
N VAL A 194 -9.56 -5.79 -4.47
CA VAL A 194 -10.57 -4.91 -3.87
C VAL A 194 -9.91 -3.65 -3.33
N PHE A 195 -10.40 -2.49 -3.76
CA PHE A 195 -10.05 -1.19 -3.18
C PHE A 195 -10.98 -0.90 -2.00
N GLU A 196 -10.42 -0.75 -0.80
CA GLU A 196 -11.20 -0.64 0.44
C GLU A 196 -11.85 0.73 0.61
N GLY A 197 -13.16 0.82 0.36
CA GLY A 197 -13.92 2.05 0.50
C GLY A 197 -14.07 2.53 1.95
N SER A 198 -14.09 1.61 2.92
CA SER A 198 -14.34 1.93 4.34
C SER A 198 -13.09 2.37 5.11
N SER A 199 -11.93 2.46 4.45
CA SER A 199 -10.72 2.97 5.08
C SER A 199 -10.88 4.42 5.51
N PRO A 200 -10.36 4.82 6.69
CA PRO A 200 -10.22 6.22 7.04
C PRO A 200 -9.51 6.99 5.93
N ASP A 201 -9.92 8.24 5.74
CA ASP A 201 -9.26 9.17 4.81
C ASP A 201 -7.87 9.52 5.34
N VAL A 202 -6.88 9.71 4.44
CA VAL A 202 -5.54 10.12 4.84
C VAL A 202 -5.54 11.43 5.63
N ARG A 203 -6.46 12.35 5.30
CA ARG A 203 -6.63 13.63 6.00
C ARG A 203 -7.00 13.45 7.46
N VAL A 204 -7.65 12.33 7.80
CA VAL A 204 -7.91 11.95 9.18
C VAL A 204 -6.67 11.31 9.79
N LEU A 205 -6.03 10.38 9.07
CA LEU A 205 -4.85 9.65 9.54
C LEU A 205 -3.69 10.58 9.94
N VAL A 206 -3.44 11.62 9.15
CA VAL A 206 -2.32 12.57 9.37
C VAL A 206 -2.43 13.44 10.62
N LYS A 207 -3.56 13.35 11.33
CA LYS A 207 -3.84 14.11 12.56
C LYS A 207 -3.86 13.22 13.78
N THR A 208 -3.58 11.92 13.60
CA THR A 208 -3.67 10.94 14.68
C THR A 208 -2.32 10.77 15.37
N HIS A 209 -2.36 10.60 16.68
CA HIS A 209 -1.17 10.25 17.47
C HIS A 209 -0.58 8.92 17.01
N GLU A 210 -1.41 7.99 16.56
CA GLU A 210 -0.99 6.69 16.05
C GLU A 210 -0.09 6.82 14.82
N LEU A 211 -0.37 7.78 13.92
CA LEU A 211 0.50 8.02 12.77
C LEU A 211 1.88 8.50 13.21
N ASP A 212 1.95 9.47 14.12
CA ASP A 212 3.22 10.03 14.58
C ASP A 212 4.10 8.94 15.24
N GLU A 213 3.51 8.09 16.08
CA GLU A 213 4.21 6.96 16.71
C GLU A 213 4.72 5.93 15.70
N ILE A 214 3.87 5.54 14.75
CA ILE A 214 4.22 4.53 13.74
C ILE A 214 5.25 5.10 12.74
N LEU A 215 5.05 6.33 12.27
CA LEU A 215 5.94 7.01 11.34
C LEU A 215 7.31 7.21 11.97
N GLY A 216 7.37 7.74 13.20
CA GLY A 216 8.61 7.91 13.93
C GLY A 216 9.38 6.60 14.11
N ALA A 217 8.68 5.50 14.41
CA ALA A 217 9.31 4.18 14.54
C ALA A 217 9.83 3.63 13.20
N ILE A 218 9.11 3.82 12.09
CA ILE A 218 9.53 3.39 10.75
C ILE A 218 10.73 4.23 10.28
N THR A 219 10.66 5.56 10.41
CA THR A 219 11.74 6.48 10.01
C THR A 219 12.99 6.21 10.84
N HIS A 220 12.88 5.99 12.15
CA HIS A 220 14.04 5.61 12.97
C HIS A 220 14.73 4.32 12.50
N HIS A 221 13.95 3.36 11.98
CA HIS A 221 14.50 2.07 11.53
C HIS A 221 15.04 2.12 10.09
N ARG A 222 14.45 2.92 9.21
CA ARG A 222 14.77 2.94 7.76
C ARG A 222 15.55 4.17 7.29
N GLY A 223 15.58 5.25 8.06
CA GLY A 223 16.09 6.55 7.64
C GLY A 223 15.05 7.44 6.93
N SER A 224 15.36 8.73 6.85
CA SER A 224 14.54 9.81 6.25
C SER A 224 14.59 9.83 4.72
N GLU A 225 15.56 9.15 4.10
CA GLU A 225 15.67 9.04 2.64
C GLU A 225 14.45 8.34 1.98
N HIS A 226 13.60 7.72 2.80
CA HIS A 226 12.40 7.00 2.41
C HIS A 226 11.10 7.67 2.88
N ASP A 227 11.13 8.96 3.22
CA ASP A 227 10.02 9.71 3.83
C ASP A 227 8.63 9.39 3.28
N LEU A 228 8.45 9.41 1.95
CA LEU A 228 7.14 9.14 1.36
C LEU A 228 6.67 7.69 1.53
N ASN A 229 7.59 6.72 1.37
CA ASN A 229 7.27 5.31 1.58
C ASN A 229 7.02 5.03 3.06
N ASN A 230 7.79 5.65 3.95
CA ASN A 230 7.59 5.56 5.39
C ASN A 230 6.22 6.13 5.77
N LEU A 231 5.83 7.28 5.21
CA LEU A 231 4.52 7.89 5.40
C LEU A 231 3.38 7.00 4.89
N ARG A 232 3.53 6.37 3.72
CA ARG A 232 2.52 5.46 3.16
C ARG A 232 2.35 4.22 4.03
N ASP A 233 3.44 3.57 4.41
CA ASP A 233 3.43 2.41 5.29
C ASP A 233 2.82 2.78 6.66
N ALA A 234 3.23 3.92 7.23
CA ALA A 234 2.70 4.41 8.49
C ALA A 234 1.20 4.71 8.40
N ALA A 235 0.73 5.37 7.33
CA ALA A 235 -0.67 5.66 7.10
C ALA A 235 -1.51 4.38 6.96
N VAL A 236 -0.99 3.36 6.27
CA VAL A 236 -1.67 2.06 6.19
C VAL A 236 -1.77 1.40 7.55
N LEU A 237 -0.68 1.29 8.29
CA LEU A 237 -0.69 0.66 9.62
C LEU A 237 -1.58 1.44 10.60
N THR A 238 -1.60 2.77 10.51
CA THR A 238 -2.49 3.65 11.27
C THR A 238 -3.95 3.36 10.93
N ALA A 239 -4.30 3.27 9.64
CA ALA A 239 -5.66 2.94 9.21
C ALA A 239 -6.12 1.60 9.77
N VAL A 240 -5.24 0.58 9.72
CA VAL A 240 -5.52 -0.74 10.30
C VAL A 240 -5.66 -0.67 11.83
N SER A 241 -4.83 0.10 12.52
CA SER A 241 -4.96 0.31 13.98
C SER A 241 -6.31 0.95 14.36
N LEU A 242 -6.76 1.96 13.59
CA LEU A 242 -8.07 2.57 13.81
C LEU A 242 -9.22 1.59 13.54
N MET A 243 -9.11 0.74 12.51
CA MET A 243 -10.09 -0.32 12.24
C MET A 243 -10.18 -1.33 13.40
N LEU A 244 -9.03 -1.74 13.97
CA LEU A 244 -9.00 -2.62 15.15
C LEU A 244 -9.72 -1.99 16.34
N ARG A 245 -9.48 -0.70 16.60
CA ARG A 245 -10.15 0.02 17.70
C ARG A 245 -11.66 0.14 17.50
N GLN A 246 -12.12 0.13 16.25
CA GLN A 246 -13.54 0.08 15.90
C GLN A 246 -14.12 -1.34 16.01
N GLY A 247 -13.34 -2.33 16.46
CA GLY A 247 -13.75 -3.72 16.61
C GLY A 247 -13.73 -4.53 15.33
N GLN A 248 -13.12 -4.03 14.24
CA GLN A 248 -12.99 -4.79 13.01
C GLN A 248 -11.89 -5.85 13.13
N GLN A 249 -12.14 -7.01 12.54
CA GLN A 249 -11.19 -8.11 12.45
C GLN A 249 -10.32 -7.91 11.21
N VAL A 250 -9.07 -7.49 11.41
CA VAL A 250 -8.18 -7.09 10.30
C VAL A 250 -6.80 -7.72 10.40
N ARG A 251 -6.24 -8.09 9.25
CA ARG A 251 -4.90 -8.66 9.11
C ARG A 251 -4.13 -7.90 8.06
N PHE A 252 -2.82 -7.79 8.24
CA PHE A 252 -1.96 -7.07 7.30
C PHE A 252 -0.77 -7.95 6.89
N TYR A 253 -0.64 -8.22 5.59
CA TYR A 253 0.46 -8.99 5.03
C TYR A 253 1.52 -8.10 4.39
N THR A 254 2.77 -8.29 4.81
CA THR A 254 3.94 -7.63 4.23
C THR A 254 5.14 -8.58 4.15
N ASP A 255 5.86 -8.51 3.03
CA ASP A 255 7.19 -9.11 2.87
C ASP A 255 8.31 -8.19 3.37
N THR A 256 7.97 -6.93 3.68
CA THR A 256 8.94 -5.89 4.03
C THR A 256 9.49 -6.13 5.43
N LYS A 257 10.71 -6.69 5.48
CA LYS A 257 11.39 -7.04 6.72
C LYS A 257 11.43 -5.88 7.72
N ALA A 258 11.71 -4.66 7.26
CA ALA A 258 11.75 -3.47 8.10
C ALA A 258 10.42 -3.21 8.83
N ILE A 259 9.25 -3.39 8.18
CA ILE A 259 7.95 -3.27 8.88
C ILE A 259 7.82 -4.35 9.95
N ARG A 260 8.12 -5.60 9.60
CA ARG A 260 8.02 -6.71 10.55
C ARG A 260 8.94 -6.50 11.76
N ASP A 261 10.15 -6.00 11.52
CA ASP A 261 11.14 -5.71 12.55
C ASP A 261 10.65 -4.56 13.44
N VAL A 262 10.14 -3.45 12.88
CA VAL A 262 9.55 -2.33 13.63
C VAL A 262 8.41 -2.81 14.53
N VAL A 263 7.44 -3.55 13.99
CA VAL A 263 6.29 -4.06 14.78
C VAL A 263 6.75 -5.04 15.86
N SER A 264 7.80 -5.83 15.61
CA SER A 264 8.30 -6.77 16.61
C SER A 264 9.10 -6.12 17.73
N SER A 265 9.83 -5.04 17.43
CA SER A 265 10.82 -4.42 18.32
C SER A 265 10.31 -3.18 19.06
N ASN A 266 9.39 -2.41 18.46
CA ASN A 266 8.80 -1.24 19.09
C ASN A 266 7.51 -1.62 19.83
N ALA A 267 7.52 -1.50 21.17
CA ALA A 267 6.40 -1.90 22.02
C ALA A 267 5.13 -1.09 21.75
N VAL A 268 5.25 0.23 21.52
CA VAL A 268 4.10 1.11 21.25
C VAL A 268 3.43 0.71 19.94
N VAL A 269 4.21 0.57 18.87
CA VAL A 269 3.68 0.13 17.56
C VAL A 269 3.09 -1.27 17.64
N ARG A 270 3.73 -2.19 18.38
CA ARG A 270 3.20 -3.54 18.59
C ARG A 270 1.84 -3.50 19.28
N ASP A 271 1.69 -2.70 20.32
CA ASP A 271 0.45 -2.59 21.09
C ASP A 271 -0.67 -1.97 20.24
N LEU A 272 -0.36 -0.97 19.39
CA LEU A 272 -1.29 -0.38 18.43
C LEU A 272 -1.80 -1.37 17.36
N LEU A 273 -0.99 -2.38 17.05
CA LEU A 273 -1.24 -3.36 15.99
C LEU A 273 -1.49 -4.78 16.55
N THR A 274 -1.86 -4.86 17.82
CA THR A 274 -2.22 -6.12 18.48
C THR A 274 -3.70 -6.14 18.76
N GLU A 275 -4.35 -7.21 18.31
CA GLU A 275 -5.73 -7.49 18.66
C GLU A 275 -5.76 -8.15 20.03
N TRP A 276 -6.47 -7.51 20.98
CA TRP A 276 -6.64 -8.02 22.32
C TRP A 276 -7.92 -8.86 22.40
N PRO A 277 -7.86 -10.09 22.94
CA PRO A 277 -9.04 -10.94 23.03
C PRO A 277 -10.12 -10.25 23.88
N SER A 278 -11.37 -10.32 23.40
CA SER A 278 -12.50 -9.86 24.18
C SER A 278 -12.62 -10.72 25.46
N PRO A 279 -12.80 -10.11 26.66
CA PRO A 279 -12.84 -10.84 27.93
C PRO A 279 -13.96 -11.90 28.01
N THR A 280 -14.93 -11.87 27.09
CA THR A 280 -16.04 -12.83 27.00
C THR A 280 -15.82 -13.98 26.02
N GLY A 281 -14.78 -13.93 25.18
CA GLY A 281 -14.45 -14.99 24.24
C GLY A 281 -13.30 -15.82 24.78
N GLY A 282 -13.47 -17.14 24.92
CA GLY A 282 -12.51 -18.08 25.54
C GLY A 282 -11.13 -18.22 24.87
N VAL A 283 -10.64 -17.22 24.14
CA VAL A 283 -9.28 -17.13 23.59
C VAL A 283 -8.42 -16.32 24.55
N GLN A 284 -7.28 -16.87 24.98
CA GLN A 284 -6.44 -16.30 26.04
C GLN A 284 -5.24 -15.46 25.54
N HIS A 285 -5.02 -15.34 24.23
CA HIS A 285 -3.79 -14.75 23.69
C HIS A 285 -4.04 -13.62 22.71
N ALA A 286 -3.34 -12.50 22.94
CA ALA A 286 -3.29 -11.40 22.00
C ALA A 286 -2.49 -11.79 20.74
N THR A 287 -2.97 -11.37 19.58
CA THR A 287 -2.34 -11.68 18.29
C THR A 287 -2.02 -10.38 17.55
N THR A 288 -0.76 -10.21 17.18
CA THR A 288 -0.37 -9.15 16.25
C THR A 288 -1.05 -9.37 14.90
N ILE A 289 -1.55 -8.31 14.29
CA ILE A 289 -2.25 -8.37 12.99
C ILE A 289 -1.34 -8.68 11.80
N ILE A 290 -0.02 -8.60 11.99
CA ILE A 290 0.97 -8.82 10.95
C ILE A 290 1.02 -10.31 10.63
N CYS A 291 0.52 -10.66 9.45
CA CYS A 291 0.68 -11.98 8.87
C CYS A 291 2.02 -12.04 8.13
N ASP A 292 2.67 -13.20 8.16
CA ASP A 292 3.87 -13.48 7.38
C ASP A 292 3.62 -14.59 6.35
N THR A 293 4.66 -14.96 5.62
CA THR A 293 4.60 -16.03 4.63
C THR A 293 4.13 -17.36 5.26
N ASP A 294 4.59 -17.69 6.46
CA ASP A 294 4.26 -18.98 7.10
C ASP A 294 2.80 -19.06 7.45
N TYR A 295 2.18 -17.96 7.90
CA TYR A 295 0.74 -17.88 8.13
C TYR A 295 -0.07 -18.35 6.90
N PHE A 296 0.20 -17.81 5.71
CA PHE A 296 -0.52 -18.19 4.49
C PHE A 296 -0.19 -19.60 4.01
N LEU A 297 1.06 -20.06 4.18
CA LEU A 297 1.41 -21.44 3.83
C LEU A 297 0.72 -22.46 4.75
N ILE A 298 0.59 -22.15 6.04
CA ILE A 298 -0.14 -22.98 7.01
C ILE A 298 -1.62 -23.04 6.64
N ARG A 299 -2.26 -21.88 6.40
CA ARG A 299 -3.67 -21.81 6.02
C ARG A 299 -3.97 -22.53 4.70
N SER A 300 -3.04 -22.52 3.74
CA SER A 300 -3.21 -23.25 2.49
C SER A 300 -2.94 -24.75 2.62
N ASN A 301 -2.09 -25.17 3.56
CA ASN A 301 -1.76 -26.59 3.74
C ASN A 301 -2.90 -27.36 4.43
N PHE A 302 -3.55 -26.75 5.41
CA PHE A 302 -4.56 -27.40 6.25
C PHE A 302 -5.96 -26.98 5.86
N SER A 303 -6.77 -27.91 5.34
CA SER A 303 -8.16 -27.66 4.93
C SER A 303 -9.05 -27.14 6.06
N ALA A 304 -8.76 -27.51 7.31
CA ALA A 304 -9.46 -27.00 8.48
C ALA A 304 -9.20 -25.50 8.75
N LEU A 305 -8.20 -24.91 8.10
CA LEU A 305 -7.78 -23.51 8.21
C LEU A 305 -7.90 -22.77 6.87
N SER A 306 -8.48 -23.37 5.84
CA SER A 306 -8.52 -22.76 4.50
C SER A 306 -9.39 -21.50 4.46
N PHE A 307 -9.08 -20.59 3.54
CA PHE A 307 -9.89 -19.38 3.28
C PHE A 307 -11.20 -19.67 2.54
N THR A 308 -11.28 -20.84 1.89
CA THR A 308 -12.48 -21.35 1.21
C THR A 308 -13.22 -22.29 2.15
N ASP A 309 -14.53 -22.46 1.92
CA ASP A 309 -15.33 -23.44 2.65
C ASP A 309 -14.61 -24.79 2.67
N PRO A 310 -14.47 -25.43 3.86
CA PRO A 310 -13.72 -26.66 3.99
C PRO A 310 -14.38 -27.73 3.10
N VAL A 311 -13.65 -28.24 2.12
CA VAL A 311 -14.04 -29.47 1.45
C VAL A 311 -14.08 -30.54 2.54
N THR A 312 -15.24 -31.18 2.72
CA THR A 312 -15.58 -32.09 3.82
C THR A 312 -14.65 -33.32 3.99
N ASP A 313 -13.68 -33.51 3.09
CA ASP A 313 -12.68 -34.59 3.11
C ASP A 313 -11.33 -34.19 3.73
N GLY A 314 -11.32 -33.19 4.61
CA GLY A 314 -10.11 -32.77 5.32
C GLY A 314 -9.51 -33.91 6.17
N VAL A 315 -8.25 -34.30 5.88
CA VAL A 315 -7.51 -35.38 6.56
C VAL A 315 -7.20 -35.07 8.04
N VAL A 316 -7.39 -33.83 8.48
CA VAL A 316 -6.98 -33.33 9.79
C VAL A 316 -8.11 -32.51 10.42
N ALA A 317 -8.52 -32.88 11.64
CA ALA A 317 -9.51 -32.14 12.41
C ALA A 317 -8.90 -30.88 13.04
N ARG A 318 -9.73 -29.85 13.28
CA ARG A 318 -9.27 -28.59 13.86
C ARG A 318 -8.80 -28.77 15.29
N GLU A 319 -9.43 -29.67 16.03
CA GLU A 319 -9.10 -30.02 17.41
C GLU A 319 -7.66 -30.54 17.52
N ASP A 320 -7.22 -31.33 16.53
CA ASP A 320 -5.84 -31.84 16.48
C ASP A 320 -4.82 -30.71 16.24
N LEU A 321 -5.19 -29.71 15.42
CA LEU A 321 -4.36 -28.53 15.18
C LEU A 321 -4.28 -27.64 16.42
N GLN A 322 -5.39 -27.52 17.16
CA GLN A 322 -5.42 -26.78 18.43
C GLN A 322 -4.51 -27.44 19.47
N TRP A 323 -4.63 -28.75 19.66
CA TRP A 323 -3.74 -29.50 20.55
C TRP A 323 -2.26 -29.30 20.19
N LEU A 324 -1.93 -29.40 18.89
CA LEU A 324 -0.55 -29.19 18.42
C LEU A 324 -0.06 -27.75 18.69
N SER A 325 -0.91 -26.74 18.52
CA SER A 325 -0.59 -25.35 18.84
C SER A 325 -0.31 -25.14 20.32
N ASP A 326 -1.12 -25.74 21.20
CA ASP A 326 -0.98 -25.61 22.65
C ASP A 326 0.27 -26.33 23.15
N GLU A 327 0.53 -27.55 22.65
CA GLU A 327 1.73 -28.33 22.94
C GLU A 327 3.01 -27.57 22.52
N LEU A 328 3.03 -27.03 21.30
CA LEU A 328 4.16 -26.23 20.82
C LEU A 328 4.35 -24.92 21.61
N GLY A 329 3.26 -24.29 22.04
CA GLY A 329 3.32 -23.14 22.93
C GLY A 329 4.00 -23.47 24.24
N GLY A 330 3.53 -24.52 24.92
CA GLY A 330 4.10 -24.97 26.19
C GLY A 330 5.59 -25.34 26.09
N ILE A 331 5.99 -26.00 25.00
CA ILE A 331 7.39 -26.36 24.74
C ILE A 331 8.27 -25.12 24.55
N LEU A 332 7.82 -24.18 23.72
CA LEU A 332 8.59 -22.96 23.42
C LEU A 332 8.72 -22.05 24.64
N ASP A 333 7.69 -22.01 25.49
CA ASP A 333 7.67 -21.18 26.70
C ASP A 333 8.50 -21.82 27.84
N ALA A 334 8.44 -23.14 28.02
CA ALA A 334 9.10 -23.82 29.14
C ALA A 334 10.56 -24.22 28.86
N GLN A 335 10.88 -24.66 27.64
CA GLN A 335 12.17 -25.26 27.30
C GLN A 335 12.59 -24.96 25.85
N PRO A 336 12.91 -23.70 25.51
CA PRO A 336 13.25 -23.30 24.13
C PRO A 336 14.46 -24.07 23.56
N ASP A 337 15.45 -24.40 24.40
CA ASP A 337 16.62 -25.18 24.00
C ASP A 337 16.31 -26.66 23.73
N GLU A 338 15.21 -27.17 24.30
CA GLU A 338 14.77 -28.55 24.12
C GLU A 338 13.69 -28.71 23.04
N ALA A 339 13.12 -27.59 22.57
CA ALA A 339 12.04 -27.57 21.60
C ALA A 339 12.37 -28.31 20.30
N ILE A 340 13.63 -28.26 19.85
CA ILE A 340 14.08 -29.02 18.67
C ILE A 340 13.95 -30.53 18.90
N ARG A 341 14.41 -31.02 20.07
CA ARG A 341 14.35 -32.45 20.41
C ARG A 341 12.93 -32.93 20.59
N ILE A 342 12.06 -32.11 21.20
CA ILE A 342 10.66 -32.46 21.43
C ILE A 342 9.88 -32.43 20.11
N ALA A 343 10.05 -31.39 19.28
CA ALA A 343 9.41 -31.31 17.97
C ALA A 343 9.78 -32.49 17.06
N ALA A 344 11.00 -33.02 17.15
CA ALA A 344 11.42 -34.23 16.43
C ALA A 344 10.71 -35.52 16.90
N ARG A 345 10.08 -35.50 18.08
CA ARG A 345 9.37 -36.67 18.68
C ARG A 345 7.86 -36.57 18.57
N ILE A 346 7.31 -35.37 18.42
CA ILE A 346 5.86 -35.18 18.24
C ILE A 346 5.44 -35.85 16.93
N ARG A 347 4.52 -36.82 17.05
CA ARG A 347 3.88 -37.48 15.91
C ARG A 347 2.46 -36.96 15.75
N TRP A 348 2.12 -36.64 14.52
CA TRP A 348 0.81 -36.10 14.16
C TRP A 348 0.40 -36.61 12.79
N GLY A 349 -0.81 -37.18 12.67
CA GLY A 349 -1.28 -37.81 11.44
C GLY A 349 -0.34 -38.91 10.91
N GLY A 350 0.37 -39.60 11.80
CA GLY A 350 1.37 -40.63 11.46
C GLY A 350 2.74 -40.10 11.00
N ARG A 351 2.92 -38.78 10.86
CA ARG A 351 4.18 -38.13 10.48
C ARG A 351 4.83 -37.42 11.67
N TYR A 352 6.13 -37.18 11.59
CA TYR A 352 6.79 -36.33 12.58
C TYR A 352 6.51 -34.86 12.29
N LEU A 353 6.37 -34.04 13.33
CA LEU A 353 6.23 -32.59 13.15
C LEU A 353 7.43 -32.00 12.39
N SER A 354 8.62 -32.55 12.61
CA SER A 354 9.81 -32.18 11.87
C SER A 354 9.61 -32.31 10.35
N GLU A 355 9.06 -33.44 9.92
CA GLU A 355 8.77 -33.69 8.51
C GLU A 355 7.77 -32.68 7.94
N ILE A 356 6.77 -32.27 8.71
CA ILE A 356 5.74 -31.31 8.28
C ILE A 356 6.34 -29.91 8.11
N ILE A 357 7.12 -29.45 9.09
CA ILE A 357 7.83 -28.16 9.02
C ILE A 357 8.79 -28.16 7.82
N ARG A 358 9.51 -29.26 7.61
CA ARG A 358 10.38 -29.43 6.44
C ARG A 358 9.60 -29.42 5.14
N GLN A 359 8.43 -30.07 5.07
CA GLN A 359 7.57 -30.03 3.88
C GLN A 359 7.07 -28.62 3.58
N LEU A 360 6.76 -27.81 4.59
CA LEU A 360 6.44 -26.39 4.41
C LEU A 360 7.65 -25.60 3.88
N ASN A 361 8.84 -25.80 4.45
CA ASN A 361 10.06 -25.09 4.03
C ASN A 361 10.55 -25.48 2.64
N THR A 362 10.28 -26.72 2.21
CA THR A 362 10.63 -27.23 0.88
C THR A 362 9.48 -27.14 -0.13
N LEU A 363 8.35 -26.55 0.28
CA LEU A 363 7.11 -26.47 -0.50
C LEU A 363 6.49 -27.83 -0.89
N GLY A 364 6.98 -28.95 -0.35
CA GLY A 364 6.53 -30.31 -0.67
C GLY A 364 5.06 -30.57 -0.35
N PHE A 365 4.46 -29.71 0.47
CA PHE A 365 3.04 -29.75 0.82
C PHE A 365 2.10 -29.27 -0.30
N LEU A 366 2.62 -28.67 -1.37
CA LEU A 366 1.80 -28.15 -2.48
C LEU A 366 0.83 -29.21 -3.04
N ARG A 367 1.22 -30.49 -3.05
CA ARG A 367 0.35 -31.58 -3.48
C ARG A 367 -0.97 -31.60 -2.70
N ASN A 368 -0.94 -31.29 -1.40
CA ASN A 368 -2.13 -31.19 -0.55
C ASN A 368 -2.99 -30.00 -0.99
N VAL A 369 -2.36 -28.83 -1.16
CA VAL A 369 -3.01 -27.59 -1.62
C VAL A 369 -3.75 -27.80 -2.94
N LEU A 370 -3.08 -28.40 -3.95
CA LEU A 370 -3.68 -28.70 -5.26
C LEU A 370 -4.80 -29.74 -5.18
N SER A 371 -4.78 -30.60 -4.16
CA SER A 371 -5.84 -31.59 -3.96
C SER A 371 -7.07 -30.97 -3.31
N GLN A 372 -6.88 -30.01 -2.41
CA GLN A 372 -7.95 -29.27 -1.73
C GLN A 372 -8.64 -28.27 -2.66
N ALA A 373 -7.88 -27.58 -3.52
CA ALA A 373 -8.42 -26.58 -4.44
C ALA A 373 -9.42 -27.14 -5.47
N GLY A 374 -9.35 -28.45 -5.73
CA GLY A 374 -10.15 -29.10 -6.75
C GLY A 374 -9.67 -28.82 -8.19
N PRO A 375 -10.17 -29.60 -9.16
CA PRO A 375 -9.78 -29.47 -10.57
C PRO A 375 -10.23 -28.17 -11.23
N ASP A 376 -11.32 -27.56 -10.76
CA ASP A 376 -11.96 -26.43 -11.44
C ASP A 376 -11.15 -25.14 -11.32
N VAL A 377 -10.61 -24.86 -10.13
CA VAL A 377 -9.82 -23.64 -9.84
C VAL A 377 -8.62 -23.55 -10.78
N ILE A 378 -7.98 -24.69 -11.05
CA ILE A 378 -6.73 -24.74 -11.83
C ILE A 378 -7.01 -24.86 -13.33
N ALA A 379 -8.04 -25.61 -13.72
CA ALA A 379 -8.35 -25.83 -15.12
C ALA A 379 -8.72 -24.54 -15.87
N THR A 380 -9.35 -23.58 -15.18
CA THR A 380 -9.65 -22.26 -15.78
C THR A 380 -8.41 -21.44 -16.10
N ASP A 381 -7.26 -21.75 -15.48
CA ASP A 381 -6.02 -21.00 -15.65
C ASP A 381 -5.03 -21.67 -16.63
N VAL A 382 -5.25 -22.94 -17.00
CA VAL A 382 -4.41 -23.65 -17.98
C VAL A 382 -4.43 -22.97 -19.34
N ASP A 383 -5.60 -22.50 -19.78
CA ASP A 383 -5.69 -21.75 -21.03
C ASP A 383 -4.78 -20.52 -20.98
N ASP A 384 -4.77 -19.78 -19.87
CA ASP A 384 -3.93 -18.59 -19.74
C ASP A 384 -2.43 -18.92 -19.63
N TRP A 385 -2.07 -20.06 -19.07
CA TRP A 385 -0.67 -20.51 -19.04
C TRP A 385 -0.15 -20.89 -20.42
N VAL A 386 -0.96 -21.60 -21.20
CA VAL A 386 -0.57 -22.09 -22.53
C VAL A 386 -0.64 -20.95 -23.56
N ARG A 387 -1.56 -19.99 -23.43
CA ARG A 387 -1.73 -18.89 -24.39
C ARG A 387 -0.46 -18.05 -24.59
N LEU A 388 0.28 -17.74 -23.52
CA LEU A 388 1.54 -16.99 -23.65
C LEU A 388 2.60 -17.81 -24.37
N TRP A 389 2.67 -19.10 -24.08
CA TRP A 389 3.59 -19.99 -24.75
C TRP A 389 3.26 -20.13 -26.24
N GLU A 390 1.98 -20.33 -26.60
CA GLU A 390 1.50 -20.35 -28.00
C GLU A 390 1.88 -19.06 -28.73
N TYR A 391 1.77 -17.89 -28.09
CA TYR A 391 2.19 -16.61 -28.67
C TYR A 391 3.70 -16.54 -28.92
N VAL A 392 4.50 -16.96 -27.94
CA VAL A 392 5.97 -16.99 -28.06
C VAL A 392 6.45 -17.92 -29.18
N GLU A 393 5.73 -19.03 -29.39
CA GLU A 393 5.98 -19.98 -30.47
C GLU A 393 5.39 -19.53 -31.83
N GLY A 394 4.71 -18.37 -31.89
CA GLY A 394 4.10 -17.86 -33.12
C GLY A 394 2.83 -18.60 -33.55
N LEU A 395 2.24 -19.41 -32.67
CA LEU A 395 1.01 -20.17 -32.90
C LEU A 395 -0.25 -19.32 -32.63
N ARG A 396 -0.10 -18.12 -32.05
CA ARG A 396 -1.19 -17.22 -31.67
C ARG A 396 -0.89 -15.77 -32.05
N GLY A 397 -1.95 -15.01 -32.34
CA GLY A 397 -1.85 -13.59 -32.69
C GLY A 397 -1.67 -12.67 -31.47
N ASP A 398 -1.64 -11.36 -31.74
CA ASP A 398 -1.48 -10.32 -30.72
C ASP A 398 -2.74 -10.08 -29.86
N ASP A 399 -3.83 -10.81 -30.11
CA ASP A 399 -5.12 -10.66 -29.42
C ASP A 399 -4.98 -10.90 -27.91
N MET A 400 -4.05 -11.75 -27.48
CA MET A 400 -3.80 -11.98 -26.05
C MET A 400 -3.25 -10.74 -25.31
N LEU A 401 -2.64 -9.81 -26.04
CA LEU A 401 -2.04 -8.58 -25.52
C LEU A 401 -3.03 -7.41 -25.52
N ALA A 402 -4.20 -7.58 -26.13
CA ALA A 402 -5.25 -6.57 -26.26
C ALA A 402 -6.09 -6.39 -24.97
N GLY A 403 -5.49 -6.57 -23.79
CA GLY A 403 -6.15 -6.33 -22.52
C GLY A 403 -6.45 -4.86 -22.30
N GLU A 404 -7.72 -4.46 -22.43
CA GLU A 404 -8.17 -3.17 -21.92
C GLU A 404 -8.26 -3.22 -20.39
N ILE A 405 -7.53 -2.33 -19.72
CA ILE A 405 -7.56 -2.15 -18.27
C ILE A 405 -8.31 -0.86 -17.89
N ARG A 406 -9.17 -0.37 -18.78
CA ARG A 406 -9.82 0.94 -18.63
C ARG A 406 -10.58 1.00 -17.31
N ASP A 407 -11.43 0.02 -17.05
CA ASP A 407 -12.31 0.01 -15.88
C ASP A 407 -11.53 -0.04 -14.58
N VAL A 408 -10.55 -0.95 -14.46
CA VAL A 408 -9.68 -1.04 -13.26
C VAL A 408 -8.79 0.19 -13.09
N LYS A 409 -8.29 0.79 -14.19
CA LYS A 409 -7.48 2.01 -14.13
C LYS A 409 -8.33 3.22 -13.73
N THR A 410 -9.56 3.32 -14.23
CA THR A 410 -10.51 4.36 -13.82
C THR A 410 -10.85 4.19 -12.35
N ALA A 411 -11.24 2.98 -11.92
CA ALA A 411 -11.57 2.69 -10.52
C ALA A 411 -10.39 2.97 -9.57
N LEU A 412 -9.18 2.55 -9.93
CA LEU A 412 -7.97 2.87 -9.17
C LEU A 412 -7.69 4.38 -9.16
N GLY A 413 -7.82 5.02 -10.32
CA GLY A 413 -7.59 6.45 -10.50
C GLY A 413 -8.51 7.32 -9.66
N GLU A 414 -9.81 6.97 -9.61
CA GLU A 414 -10.84 7.59 -8.76
C GLU A 414 -10.56 7.31 -7.28
N TYR A 415 -10.28 6.05 -6.93
CA TYR A 415 -10.02 5.63 -5.54
C TYR A 415 -8.84 6.37 -4.89
N VAL A 416 -7.81 6.69 -5.67
CA VAL A 416 -6.60 7.36 -5.17
C VAL A 416 -6.52 8.85 -5.53
N ALA A 417 -7.55 9.42 -6.17
CA ALA A 417 -7.51 10.80 -6.69
C ALA A 417 -7.21 11.83 -5.59
N GLN A 418 -7.94 11.77 -4.48
CA GLN A 418 -7.78 12.68 -3.35
C GLN A 418 -6.43 12.52 -2.65
N MET A 419 -5.98 11.27 -2.44
CA MET A 419 -4.67 10.97 -1.86
C MET A 419 -3.55 11.50 -2.77
N ARG A 420 -3.69 11.37 -4.09
CA ARG A 420 -2.69 11.85 -5.06
C ARG A 420 -2.54 13.37 -5.00
N GLU A 421 -3.65 14.10 -4.92
CA GLU A 421 -3.62 15.56 -4.75
C GLU A 421 -2.91 15.93 -3.44
N TRP A 422 -3.32 15.30 -2.33
CA TRP A 422 -2.75 15.56 -1.02
C TRP A 422 -1.23 15.27 -0.96
N VAL A 423 -0.77 14.16 -1.55
CA VAL A 423 0.67 13.84 -1.64
C VAL A 423 1.43 14.86 -2.48
N ALA A 424 0.82 15.35 -3.57
CA ALA A 424 1.44 16.38 -4.40
C ALA A 424 1.63 17.69 -3.61
N ASP A 425 0.62 18.09 -2.85
CA ASP A 425 0.70 19.27 -1.98
C ASP A 425 1.76 19.09 -0.90
N TYR A 426 1.79 17.93 -0.23
CA TYR A 426 2.80 17.60 0.77
C TYR A 426 4.23 17.70 0.20
N HIS A 427 4.48 17.18 -1.00
CA HIS A 427 5.78 17.31 -1.65
C HIS A 427 6.13 18.75 -2.02
N GLU A 428 5.14 19.54 -2.45
CA GLU A 428 5.34 20.97 -2.72
C GLU A 428 5.73 21.71 -1.43
N LEU A 429 5.08 21.40 -0.31
CA LEU A 429 5.41 21.94 1.01
C LEU A 429 6.81 21.54 1.49
N GLN A 430 7.19 20.26 1.36
CA GLN A 430 8.54 19.80 1.68
C GLN A 430 9.61 20.55 0.85
N ARG A 431 9.37 20.70 -0.45
CA ARG A 431 10.26 21.46 -1.33
C ARG A 431 10.36 22.92 -0.92
N GLY A 432 9.22 23.56 -0.62
CA GLY A 432 9.18 24.92 -0.10
C GLY A 432 9.95 25.09 1.21
N ALA A 433 9.81 24.14 2.13
CA ALA A 433 10.52 24.14 3.40
C ALA A 433 12.03 24.01 3.19
N HIS A 434 12.46 23.11 2.30
CA HIS A 434 13.87 22.95 1.95
C HIS A 434 14.45 24.20 1.26
N GLU A 435 13.70 24.82 0.35
CA GLU A 435 14.10 26.08 -0.29
C GLU A 435 14.20 27.23 0.73
N LEU A 436 13.22 27.32 1.63
CA LEU A 436 13.24 28.30 2.72
C LEU A 436 14.49 28.10 3.57
N TYR A 437 14.74 26.89 4.06
CA TYR A 437 15.94 26.55 4.83
C TYR A 437 17.23 26.93 4.07
N SER A 438 17.34 26.58 2.80
CA SER A 438 18.53 26.83 1.97
C SER A 438 18.81 28.31 1.73
N ARG A 439 17.78 29.17 1.71
CA ARG A 439 17.90 30.62 1.51
C ARG A 439 17.99 31.40 2.82
N SER A 440 17.55 30.81 3.91
CA SER A 440 17.45 31.50 5.19
C SER A 440 18.81 31.68 5.83
N ASN A 441 19.15 32.91 6.18
CA ASN A 441 20.15 33.14 7.22
C ASN A 441 19.48 32.78 8.56
N PRO A 442 20.00 31.85 9.38
CA PRO A 442 19.40 31.49 10.67
C PRO A 442 19.17 32.69 11.61
N ALA A 443 19.85 33.82 11.38
CA ALA A 443 19.66 35.07 12.11
C ALA A 443 18.41 35.88 11.70
N LEU A 444 17.80 35.58 10.55
CA LEU A 444 16.62 36.26 10.01
C LEU A 444 15.43 35.31 10.06
N ASN A 445 14.61 35.45 11.10
CA ASN A 445 13.34 34.74 11.23
C ASN A 445 12.28 35.53 10.44
N PRO A 446 11.75 35.04 9.31
CA PRO A 446 10.75 35.77 8.55
C PRO A 446 9.51 36.03 9.43
N ASP A 447 8.96 37.25 9.36
CA ASP A 447 7.74 37.61 10.08
C ASP A 447 6.62 37.68 9.06
N PRO A 448 5.89 36.56 8.83
CA PRO A 448 4.88 36.50 7.78
C PRO A 448 3.85 37.61 7.92
N MET A 449 3.46 37.99 9.13
CA MET A 449 2.43 39.01 9.36
C MET A 449 2.87 40.39 8.86
N ARG A 450 4.16 40.71 9.06
CA ARG A 450 4.78 41.95 8.57
C ARG A 450 5.09 41.87 7.08
N ASP A 451 5.65 40.75 6.63
CA ASP A 451 6.16 40.56 5.27
C ASP A 451 5.03 40.46 4.23
N LEU A 452 3.87 39.94 4.63
CA LEU A 452 2.63 39.96 3.88
C LEU A 452 1.91 41.31 3.90
N GLY A 453 2.20 42.16 4.88
CA GLY A 453 1.37 43.32 5.16
C GLY A 453 -0.03 42.97 5.68
N MET A 454 -0.21 41.79 6.31
CA MET A 454 -1.52 41.34 6.82
C MET A 454 -2.17 42.35 7.77
N ILE A 455 -1.33 42.99 8.60
CA ILE A 455 -1.75 44.07 9.51
C ILE A 455 -2.38 45.24 8.73
N ARG A 456 -1.85 45.56 7.54
CA ARG A 456 -2.39 46.64 6.67
C ARG A 456 -3.73 46.27 6.04
N TRP A 457 -4.03 44.98 5.94
CA TRP A 457 -5.29 44.47 5.40
C TRP A 457 -6.32 44.16 6.49
N ASN A 458 -6.07 44.66 7.72
CA ASN A 458 -6.89 44.44 8.90
C ASN A 458 -7.07 42.96 9.26
N VAL A 459 -6.07 42.14 8.91
CA VAL A 459 -6.06 40.72 9.24
C VAL A 459 -5.05 40.53 10.38
N THR A 460 -5.54 40.11 11.55
CA THR A 460 -4.72 39.95 12.76
C THR A 460 -4.86 38.55 13.33
N LEU A 461 -3.74 37.99 13.78
CA LEU A 461 -3.70 36.76 14.56
C LEU A 461 -3.64 37.12 16.05
N SER A 462 -4.33 36.36 16.88
CA SER A 462 -4.14 36.41 18.33
C SER A 462 -2.71 35.98 18.71
N PRO A 463 -2.23 36.32 19.91
CA PRO A 463 -0.88 35.95 20.34
C PRO A 463 -0.58 34.44 20.22
N SER A 464 -1.51 33.57 20.64
CA SER A 464 -1.35 32.12 20.54
C SER A 464 -1.28 31.61 19.10
N GLU A 465 -2.06 32.22 18.20
CA GLU A 465 -2.06 31.86 16.78
C GLU A 465 -0.77 32.32 16.09
N SER A 466 -0.28 33.52 16.43
CA SER A 466 1.02 34.01 15.98
C SER A 466 2.16 33.13 16.48
N ASP A 467 2.11 32.67 17.73
CA ASP A 467 3.11 31.75 18.28
C ASP A 467 3.11 30.41 17.55
N THR A 468 1.93 29.88 17.20
CA THR A 468 1.80 28.65 16.41
C THR A 468 2.48 28.80 15.04
N VAL A 469 2.20 29.89 14.32
CA VAL A 469 2.84 30.17 13.01
C VAL A 469 4.35 30.30 13.16
N ARG A 470 4.84 31.00 14.19
CA ARG A 470 6.29 31.17 14.43
C ARG A 470 6.99 29.85 14.76
N VAL A 471 6.38 29.01 15.60
CA VAL A 471 6.91 27.69 15.94
C VAL A 471 7.02 26.84 14.69
N LEU A 472 5.97 26.80 13.86
CA LEU A 472 5.97 25.98 12.66
C LEU A 472 6.99 26.47 11.62
N ILE A 473 7.12 27.79 11.42
CA ILE A 473 8.19 28.36 10.56
C ILE A 473 9.56 27.92 11.06
N LYS A 474 9.81 28.02 12.37
CA LYS A 474 11.09 27.60 12.96
C LYS A 474 11.36 26.12 12.72
N GLN A 475 10.34 25.26 12.76
CA GLN A 475 10.47 23.83 12.46
C GLN A 475 10.69 23.57 10.97
N LEU A 476 9.98 24.27 10.08
CA LEU A 476 10.18 24.23 8.62
C LEU A 476 11.58 24.71 8.21
N MET A 477 12.19 25.59 9.01
CA MET A 477 13.57 26.06 8.87
C MET A 477 14.59 25.24 9.68
N GLY A 478 14.15 24.15 10.34
CA GLY A 478 15.03 23.31 11.14
C GLY A 478 16.18 22.75 10.31
N SER A 479 17.37 22.60 10.90
CA SER A 479 18.52 21.99 10.21
C SER A 479 18.33 20.49 9.97
N ASP A 480 17.55 19.86 10.83
CA ASP A 480 17.19 18.45 10.81
C ASP A 480 16.07 18.17 9.78
N GLU A 481 16.23 17.13 8.96
CA GLU A 481 15.27 16.78 7.91
C GLU A 481 13.96 16.25 8.49
N ASP A 482 14.02 15.40 9.52
CA ASP A 482 12.84 14.83 10.18
C ASP A 482 11.94 15.93 10.74
N THR A 483 12.53 16.90 11.43
CA THR A 483 11.81 18.07 11.96
C THR A 483 11.10 18.86 10.85
N ARG A 484 11.76 19.06 9.69
CA ARG A 484 11.14 19.75 8.54
C ARG A 484 10.02 18.93 7.92
N SER A 485 10.23 17.62 7.74
CA SER A 485 9.23 16.72 7.17
C SER A 485 7.98 16.63 8.05
N GLN A 486 8.14 16.58 9.38
CA GLN A 486 7.03 16.61 10.32
C GLN A 486 6.29 17.96 10.31
N ALA A 487 7.03 19.07 10.21
CA ALA A 487 6.41 20.40 10.09
C ALA A 487 5.65 20.57 8.77
N ALA A 488 6.18 20.03 7.67
CA ALA A 488 5.50 20.00 6.38
C ALA A 488 4.23 19.14 6.43
N LEU A 489 4.28 18.00 7.14
CA LEU A 489 3.12 17.13 7.35
C LEU A 489 2.03 17.85 8.17
N THR A 490 2.44 18.54 9.24
CA THR A 490 1.55 19.37 10.06
C THR A 490 0.90 20.47 9.22
N LEU A 491 1.68 21.18 8.40
CA LEU A 491 1.16 22.20 7.50
C LEU A 491 0.20 21.62 6.45
N ALA A 492 0.49 20.44 5.88
CA ALA A 492 -0.41 19.76 4.95
C ALA A 492 -1.76 19.44 5.62
N ALA A 493 -1.76 19.00 6.88
CA ALA A 493 -2.98 18.78 7.65
C ALA A 493 -3.74 20.09 7.89
N MET A 494 -3.04 21.19 8.22
CA MET A 494 -3.65 22.51 8.40
C MET A 494 -4.26 23.05 7.10
N VAL A 495 -3.62 22.84 5.94
CA VAL A 495 -4.13 23.26 4.62
C VAL A 495 -5.50 22.67 4.32
N GLU A 496 -5.70 21.40 4.67
CA GLU A 496 -6.97 20.70 4.49
C GLU A 496 -8.08 21.20 5.44
N ASP A 497 -7.72 21.60 6.65
CA ASP A 497 -8.67 22.08 7.68
C ASP A 497 -8.93 23.58 7.66
N ALA A 498 -8.15 24.33 6.88
CA ALA A 498 -8.31 25.77 6.78
C ALA A 498 -9.69 26.19 6.26
N PRO A 499 -10.26 25.58 5.20
CA PRO A 499 -11.56 25.98 4.68
C PRO A 499 -12.66 25.75 5.73
N GLY A 500 -13.17 26.84 6.31
CA GLY A 500 -14.27 26.81 7.27
C GLY A 500 -14.08 27.76 8.46
N ALA A 501 -12.83 28.11 8.79
CA ALA A 501 -12.52 29.06 9.84
C ALA A 501 -11.54 30.12 9.34
N GLU A 502 -11.96 31.39 9.34
CA GLU A 502 -11.14 32.52 8.89
C GLU A 502 -9.77 32.54 9.57
N ARG A 503 -9.72 32.23 10.88
CA ARG A 503 -8.48 32.15 11.66
C ARG A 503 -7.49 31.12 11.12
N ASN A 504 -7.97 29.91 10.80
CA ASN A 504 -7.14 28.84 10.26
C ASN A 504 -6.62 29.21 8.86
N VAL A 505 -7.47 29.81 8.03
CA VAL A 505 -7.08 30.31 6.70
C VAL A 505 -5.95 31.33 6.81
N ILE A 506 -6.06 32.27 7.74
CA ILE A 506 -5.03 33.31 7.95
C ILE A 506 -3.69 32.68 8.35
N GLN A 507 -3.68 31.74 9.29
CA GLN A 507 -2.47 31.02 9.71
C GLN A 507 -1.84 30.27 8.53
N VAL A 508 -2.63 29.48 7.81
CA VAL A 508 -2.15 28.68 6.68
C VAL A 508 -1.63 29.57 5.57
N VAL A 509 -2.36 30.61 5.18
CA VAL A 509 -1.92 31.56 4.14
C VAL A 509 -0.62 32.26 4.55
N SER A 510 -0.46 32.56 5.85
CA SER A 510 0.79 33.12 6.37
C SER A 510 1.97 32.20 6.13
N LEU A 511 1.81 30.91 6.46
CA LEU A 511 2.83 29.87 6.31
C LEU A 511 3.13 29.60 4.83
N LEU A 512 2.10 29.40 4.00
CA LEU A 512 2.24 29.14 2.57
C LEU A 512 2.95 30.29 1.86
N TRP A 513 2.65 31.54 2.24
CA TRP A 513 3.30 32.70 1.64
C TRP A 513 4.79 32.78 2.01
N THR A 514 5.16 32.46 3.25
CA THR A 514 6.57 32.34 3.65
C THR A 514 7.30 31.31 2.79
N LEU A 515 6.62 30.22 2.40
CA LEU A 515 7.14 29.20 1.50
C LEU A 515 7.06 29.58 0.01
N ASN A 516 6.53 30.75 -0.34
CA ASN A 516 6.23 31.19 -1.71
C ASN A 516 5.24 30.28 -2.48
N MET A 517 4.35 29.58 -1.77
CA MET A 517 3.38 28.63 -2.32
C MET A 517 2.07 29.31 -2.72
N PHE A 518 2.17 30.23 -3.69
CA PHE A 518 1.04 31.07 -4.11
C PHE A 518 -0.10 30.29 -4.76
N ALA A 519 0.19 29.21 -5.50
CA ALA A 519 -0.83 28.32 -6.07
C ALA A 519 -1.70 27.69 -4.99
N LEU A 520 -1.06 27.10 -3.98
CA LEU A 520 -1.73 26.50 -2.84
C LEU A 520 -2.50 27.55 -2.02
N THR A 521 -1.93 28.75 -1.87
CA THR A 521 -2.57 29.90 -1.20
C THR A 521 -3.88 30.31 -1.88
N VAL A 522 -3.86 30.43 -3.21
CA VAL A 522 -5.07 30.73 -4.00
C VAL A 522 -6.13 29.64 -3.83
N ARG A 523 -5.73 28.36 -3.82
CA ARG A 523 -6.66 27.24 -3.63
C ARG A 523 -7.34 27.29 -2.25
N VAL A 524 -6.59 27.51 -1.19
CA VAL A 524 -7.11 27.61 0.19
C VAL A 524 -8.06 28.81 0.32
N LEU A 525 -7.67 29.99 -0.17
CA LEU A 525 -8.52 31.19 -0.12
C LEU A 525 -9.80 31.04 -0.93
N ARG A 526 -9.72 30.43 -2.12
CA ARG A 526 -10.89 30.14 -2.96
C ARG A 526 -11.87 29.21 -2.26
N ALA A 527 -11.38 28.09 -1.70
CA ALA A 527 -12.21 27.14 -0.96
C ALA A 527 -12.92 27.80 0.23
N HIS A 528 -12.23 28.69 0.95
CA HIS A 528 -12.84 29.45 2.05
C HIS A 528 -13.90 30.44 1.56
N ILE A 529 -13.62 31.19 0.49
CA ILE A 529 -14.58 32.12 -0.14
C ILE A 529 -15.84 31.37 -0.59
N ASP A 530 -15.67 30.21 -1.22
CA ASP A 530 -16.78 29.39 -1.69
C ASP A 530 -17.61 28.84 -0.52
N THR A 531 -16.96 28.48 0.60
CA THR A 531 -17.63 28.09 1.85
C THR A 531 -18.47 29.23 2.41
N LEU A 532 -17.89 30.44 2.55
CA LEU A 532 -18.63 31.62 3.04
C LEU A 532 -19.81 31.97 2.14
N ARG A 533 -19.64 31.89 0.81
CA ARG A 533 -20.73 32.12 -0.15
C ARG A 533 -21.84 31.09 0.00
N GLY A 534 -21.49 29.80 0.15
CA GLY A 534 -22.45 28.73 0.40
C GLY A 534 -23.22 28.91 1.71
N GLU A 535 -22.58 29.47 2.73
CA GLU A 535 -23.18 29.82 4.02
C GLU A 535 -23.91 31.18 4.02
N HIS A 536 -23.96 31.89 2.89
CA HIS A 536 -24.49 33.26 2.77
C HIS A 536 -23.86 34.27 3.75
N ARG A 537 -22.57 34.10 4.04
CA ARG A 537 -21.80 34.99 4.91
C ARG A 537 -21.03 36.03 4.10
N ASP A 538 -20.88 37.21 4.68
CA ASP A 538 -20.02 38.26 4.12
C ASP A 538 -18.56 37.80 4.07
N ILE A 539 -17.89 38.10 2.96
CA ILE A 539 -16.48 37.78 2.78
C ILE A 539 -15.65 38.98 3.27
N PRO A 540 -14.73 38.78 4.23
CA PRO A 540 -13.88 39.86 4.69
C PRO A 540 -13.01 40.43 3.56
N ALA A 541 -12.93 41.77 3.47
CA ALA A 541 -12.14 42.45 2.44
C ALA A 541 -10.66 42.00 2.43
N GLY A 542 -10.08 41.71 3.61
CA GLY A 542 -8.72 41.22 3.74
C GLY A 542 -8.49 39.89 3.03
N ILE A 543 -9.46 38.96 3.06
CA ILE A 543 -9.40 37.66 2.38
C ILE A 543 -9.41 37.85 0.84
N LEU A 544 -10.25 38.74 0.34
CA LEU A 544 -10.32 39.05 -1.10
C LEU A 544 -9.03 39.71 -1.61
N ILE A 545 -8.44 40.61 -0.82
CA ILE A 545 -7.16 41.25 -1.14
C ILE A 545 -6.03 40.23 -1.15
N LEU A 546 -5.95 39.36 -0.13
CA LEU A 546 -4.98 38.26 -0.07
C LEU A 546 -5.08 37.35 -1.29
N HIS A 547 -6.30 37.01 -1.71
CA HIS A 547 -6.55 36.16 -2.86
C HIS A 547 -6.06 36.83 -4.15
N ALA A 548 -6.41 38.09 -4.38
CA ALA A 548 -5.94 38.86 -5.52
C ALA A 548 -4.39 38.99 -5.54
N ALA A 549 -3.79 39.23 -4.38
CA ALA A 549 -2.34 39.37 -4.26
C ALA A 549 -1.61 38.05 -4.53
N ALA A 550 -2.12 36.92 -4.04
CA ALA A 550 -1.58 35.60 -4.32
C ALA A 550 -1.67 35.24 -5.81
N MET A 551 -2.80 35.54 -6.48
CA MET A 551 -2.95 35.35 -7.93
C MET A 551 -1.91 36.14 -8.73
N LEU A 552 -1.67 37.41 -8.35
CA LEU A 552 -0.69 38.27 -9.01
C LEU A 552 0.75 37.76 -8.79
N ARG A 553 1.09 37.35 -7.57
CA ARG A 553 2.42 36.84 -7.21
C ARG A 553 2.72 35.48 -7.84
N GLY A 554 1.74 34.59 -7.89
CA GLY A 554 1.87 33.28 -8.51
C GLY A 554 1.86 33.29 -10.04
N GLY A 555 1.63 34.45 -10.67
CA GLY A 555 1.48 34.52 -12.12
C GLY A 555 0.28 33.73 -12.64
N MET A 556 -0.79 33.62 -11.84
CA MET A 556 -2.01 32.87 -12.15
C MET A 556 -3.23 33.76 -12.46
N PRO A 557 -3.14 34.81 -13.29
CA PRO A 557 -4.37 35.48 -13.73
C PRO A 557 -5.13 34.53 -14.67
N GLU A 558 -6.15 33.83 -14.17
CA GLU A 558 -7.15 33.12 -15.01
C GLU A 558 -7.73 34.07 -16.06
N SER A 559 -7.84 35.37 -15.72
CA SER A 559 -7.88 36.51 -16.63
C SER A 559 -7.61 37.81 -15.85
N PRO A 560 -7.24 38.94 -16.51
CA PRO A 560 -7.15 40.25 -15.86
C PRO A 560 -8.46 40.66 -15.15
N TYR A 561 -9.60 40.18 -15.65
CA TYR A 561 -10.92 40.44 -15.08
C TYR A 561 -11.12 39.75 -13.72
N GLY A 562 -10.50 38.60 -13.48
CA GLY A 562 -10.61 37.87 -12.21
C GLY A 562 -10.02 38.64 -11.03
N VAL A 563 -8.79 39.16 -11.20
CA VAL A 563 -8.13 39.99 -10.18
C VAL A 563 -8.88 41.31 -9.96
N HIS A 564 -9.32 41.96 -11.04
CA HIS A 564 -10.06 43.22 -10.94
C HIS A 564 -11.38 43.04 -10.18
N LYS A 565 -12.12 41.95 -10.46
CA LYS A 565 -13.36 41.61 -9.76
C LYS A 565 -13.13 41.41 -8.26
N LEU A 566 -12.11 40.64 -7.86
CA LEU A 566 -11.78 40.43 -6.45
C LEU A 566 -11.45 41.74 -5.72
N VAL A 567 -10.72 42.65 -6.38
CA VAL A 567 -10.40 43.97 -5.81
C VAL A 567 -11.65 44.84 -5.68
N GLN A 568 -12.55 44.83 -6.67
CA GLN A 568 -13.83 45.54 -6.58
C GLN A 568 -14.70 44.99 -5.44
N GLU A 569 -14.82 43.66 -5.34
CA GLU A 569 -15.52 43.00 -4.23
C GLU A 569 -14.91 43.39 -2.87
N ALA A 570 -13.57 43.49 -2.77
CA ALA A 570 -12.90 43.90 -1.55
C ALA A 570 -13.19 45.37 -1.18
N VAL A 571 -13.24 46.28 -2.15
CA VAL A 571 -13.59 47.69 -1.92
C VAL A 571 -15.03 47.81 -1.42
N VAL A 572 -15.96 47.07 -2.04
CA VAL A 572 -17.36 47.00 -1.60
C VAL A 572 -17.44 46.48 -0.16
N ALA A 573 -16.77 45.37 0.14
CA ALA A 573 -16.75 44.77 1.48
C ALA A 573 -16.13 45.71 2.54
N ALA A 574 -15.10 46.48 2.19
CA ALA A 574 -14.45 47.41 3.12
C ALA A 574 -15.25 48.69 3.38
N THR A 575 -16.06 49.14 2.41
CA THR A 575 -16.77 50.43 2.47
C THR A 575 -18.25 50.30 2.82
N GLY A 576 -18.83 49.11 2.74
CA GLY A 576 -20.27 48.88 2.93
C GLY A 576 -21.15 49.53 1.85
N ALA A 577 -20.55 50.02 0.76
CA ALA A 577 -21.28 50.65 -0.33
C ALA A 577 -21.99 49.57 -1.17
N GLN A 578 -23.30 49.71 -1.41
CA GLN A 578 -23.99 48.88 -2.39
C GLN A 578 -23.30 49.02 -3.74
N ALA A 579 -23.00 47.89 -4.40
CA ALA A 579 -22.36 47.87 -5.70
C ALA A 579 -23.23 48.61 -6.73
N SER A 580 -22.99 49.91 -6.89
CA SER A 580 -23.53 50.68 -8.00
C SER A 580 -22.95 50.12 -9.29
N GLU A 581 -23.81 49.86 -10.28
CA GLU A 581 -23.51 49.23 -11.57
C GLU A 581 -22.17 49.65 -12.20
N PRO A 582 -21.48 48.74 -12.92
CA PRO A 582 -20.16 48.98 -13.48
C PRO A 582 -20.24 49.95 -14.67
N GLY A 583 -20.32 51.25 -14.38
CA GLY A 583 -20.40 52.32 -15.37
C GLY A 583 -19.37 53.44 -15.21
N ILE A 584 -18.52 53.41 -14.17
CA ILE A 584 -17.59 54.50 -13.89
C ILE A 584 -16.16 53.98 -13.87
N MET A 585 -15.39 54.36 -14.90
CA MET A 585 -13.94 54.25 -14.93
C MET A 585 -13.34 54.98 -13.72
N VAL A 586 -12.99 54.24 -12.67
CA VAL A 586 -12.14 54.75 -11.59
C VAL A 586 -10.70 54.72 -12.08
N GLY A 587 -10.09 55.90 -12.08
CA GLY A 587 -8.77 56.17 -12.66
C GLY A 587 -7.65 55.26 -12.15
N SER A 588 -6.69 55.05 -13.05
CA SER A 588 -5.48 54.22 -13.01
C SER A 588 -4.43 54.59 -11.93
N GLY A 589 -4.85 55.02 -10.73
CA GLY A 589 -3.95 55.56 -9.70
C GLY A 589 -3.34 54.53 -8.73
N LEU A 590 -3.84 53.29 -8.68
CA LEU A 590 -3.43 52.29 -7.66
C LEU A 590 -2.51 51.17 -8.18
N PHE A 591 -2.19 51.13 -9.48
CA PHE A 591 -1.43 50.02 -10.08
C PHE A 591 0.08 50.25 -10.23
N THR A 592 0.62 51.42 -9.86
CA THR A 592 2.01 51.78 -10.21
C THR A 592 3.06 51.42 -9.16
N THR A 593 2.69 50.99 -7.95
CA THR A 593 3.64 50.81 -6.83
C THR A 593 4.12 49.38 -6.55
N MET A 594 3.72 48.38 -7.34
CA MET A 594 4.20 46.98 -7.15
C MET A 594 5.19 46.47 -8.21
N ARG A 595 5.82 47.35 -9.01
CA ARG A 595 6.75 46.93 -10.08
C ARG A 595 8.24 47.21 -9.86
N HIS A 596 8.67 47.87 -8.77
CA HIS A 596 10.08 48.20 -8.55
C HIS A 596 10.55 47.92 -7.11
N SER A 597 10.88 46.66 -6.82
CA SER A 597 11.88 46.34 -5.78
C SER A 597 12.68 45.12 -6.23
N GLY A 598 13.46 45.29 -7.30
CA GLY A 598 14.55 44.39 -7.62
C GLY A 598 15.71 44.66 -6.66
N TYR A 599 15.90 43.79 -5.67
CA TYR A 599 17.13 43.76 -4.90
C TYR A 599 18.23 43.16 -5.78
N LYS A 600 19.20 44.00 -6.15
CA LYS A 600 20.56 43.56 -6.48
C LYS A 600 21.27 43.24 -5.16
N ARG A 601 21.35 41.96 -4.81
CA ARG A 601 22.56 41.21 -4.43
C ARG A 601 22.16 39.81 -3.98
#